data_AF-A0A0C5WHX4-F1
#
_entry.id   AF-A0A0C5WHX4-F1
#
_cell.length_a   1.000
_cell.length_b   1.000
_cell.length_c   1.000
_cell.angle_alpha   90.00
_cell.angle_beta   90.00
_cell.angle_gamma   90.00
#
_symmetry.space_group_name_H-M   'P 1'
#
loop_
_entity.id
_entity.type
_entity.pdbx_description
1 polymer ?
#
loop_
_entity_poly.entity_id
_entity_poly.type
_entity_poly.pdbx_seq_one_letter_code
_entity_poly.pdbx_strand_id
1 'polypeptide(L)'
;MKYLKSILALLVITSLFNCSPDEAPPQPLGNNAFNIAGTQYDTNHGYLLLDDGPSFNDGFGLTFVNGVMIEDNTNGISLQSSTTQGVVLWVNFSNAQVNSEQAVTYQITNNTTFVLDEETTAITDIINYDDVYSYNGIQYGDPDDATAIIYEVGATGNGTLDIISFTVDLTTRTGTINCNYTFVDNNNTTITGAFNGSFDIINEF
;
A
#
# COMPACT_ATOMS: atom_id res chain seq x y z
N MET A 1 36.86 -12.88 57.48
CA MET A 1 35.53 -12.33 57.84
C MET A 1 35.11 -11.33 56.77
N LYS A 2 33.96 -11.58 56.12
CA LYS A 2 32.96 -10.58 55.67
C LYS A 2 33.39 -9.61 54.53
N TYR A 3 32.64 -9.29 53.49
CA TYR A 3 31.44 -9.78 52.82
C TYR A 3 31.47 -9.17 51.40
N LEU A 4 30.92 -9.90 50.45
CA LEU A 4 30.45 -9.49 49.12
C LEU A 4 29.69 -8.13 49.15
N LYS A 5 30.00 -7.19 48.25
CA LYS A 5 29.07 -6.12 47.80
C LYS A 5 29.29 -5.75 46.32
N SER A 6 28.47 -6.40 45.50
CA SER A 6 27.78 -5.96 44.28
C SER A 6 28.28 -4.73 43.49
N ILE A 7 28.68 -5.01 42.24
CA ILE A 7 28.04 -4.56 40.99
C ILE A 7 27.41 -3.16 41.03
N LEU A 8 28.00 -2.24 40.25
CA LEU A 8 27.22 -1.29 39.47
C LEU A 8 27.91 -1.14 38.11
N ALA A 9 27.65 -2.11 37.22
CA ALA A 9 27.80 -1.88 35.80
C ALA A 9 26.78 -0.81 35.43
N LEU A 10 27.24 0.37 35.06
CA LEU A 10 26.42 1.36 34.38
C LEU A 10 26.14 0.80 32.99
N LEU A 11 25.16 -0.11 32.94
CA LEU A 11 24.52 -0.51 31.72
C LEU A 11 23.75 0.73 31.26
N VAL A 12 24.40 1.54 30.42
CA VAL A 12 23.68 2.44 29.54
C VAL A 12 22.86 1.50 28.66
N ILE A 13 21.63 1.26 29.09
CA ILE A 13 20.57 0.78 28.22
C ILE A 13 20.45 1.88 27.17
N THR A 14 21.23 1.78 26.10
CA THR A 14 20.80 2.26 24.81
C THR A 14 19.59 1.39 24.48
N SER A 15 18.44 1.73 25.09
CA SER A 15 17.16 1.52 24.44
C SER A 15 17.29 2.36 23.18
N LEU A 16 17.85 1.73 22.16
CA LEU A 16 17.56 2.05 20.78
C LEU A 16 16.04 2.10 20.76
N PHE A 17 15.50 3.31 20.78
CA PHE A 17 14.23 3.57 20.17
C PHE A 17 14.44 3.19 18.71
N ASN A 18 14.34 1.89 18.43
CA ASN A 18 13.90 1.45 17.12
C ASN A 18 12.43 1.80 17.11
N CYS A 19 12.15 3.09 16.90
CA CYS A 19 10.91 3.49 16.27
C CYS A 19 11.06 3.01 14.84
N SER A 20 10.97 1.69 14.63
CA SER A 20 10.63 1.21 13.31
C SER A 20 9.25 1.81 13.03
N PRO A 21 9.00 2.38 11.84
CA PRO A 21 7.62 2.65 11.47
C PRO A 21 6.83 1.37 11.75
N ASP A 22 5.68 1.51 12.41
CA ASP A 22 4.78 0.39 12.71
C ASP A 22 4.21 -0.09 11.36
N GLU A 23 5.01 -0.80 10.59
CA GLU A 23 4.59 -1.44 9.35
C GLU A 23 3.74 -2.66 9.72
N ALA A 24 2.58 -2.79 9.09
CA ALA A 24 1.76 -3.98 9.15
C ALA A 24 2.62 -5.19 8.74
N PRO A 25 2.57 -6.28 9.51
CA PRO A 25 3.40 -7.44 9.21
C PRO A 25 3.03 -8.01 7.83
N PRO A 26 4.02 -8.50 7.05
CA PRO A 26 3.76 -9.18 5.79
C PRO A 26 2.78 -10.32 5.98
N GLN A 27 1.80 -10.40 5.09
CA GLN A 27 0.86 -11.52 5.06
C GLN A 27 1.54 -12.77 4.46
N PRO A 28 1.08 -14.00 4.80
CA PRO A 28 1.65 -15.23 4.25
C PRO A 28 1.61 -15.24 2.71
N LEU A 29 2.73 -15.65 2.09
CA LEU A 29 2.85 -15.79 0.63
C LEU A 29 1.77 -16.74 0.06
N GLY A 30 1.25 -16.41 -1.13
CA GLY A 30 0.27 -17.22 -1.87
C GLY A 30 -1.20 -17.02 -1.52
N ASN A 31 -1.52 -16.22 -0.49
CA ASN A 31 -2.91 -15.87 -0.15
C ASN A 31 -3.39 -14.58 -0.82
N ASN A 32 -2.46 -13.66 -1.11
CA ASN A 32 -2.73 -12.34 -1.67
C ASN A 32 -1.90 -12.17 -2.93
N ALA A 33 -2.59 -12.02 -4.07
CA ALA A 33 -1.96 -11.98 -5.38
C ALA A 33 -2.91 -11.41 -6.43
N PHE A 34 -2.35 -10.97 -7.55
CA PHE A 34 -3.08 -10.75 -8.79
C PHE A 34 -2.62 -11.70 -9.89
N ASN A 35 -3.43 -11.86 -10.91
CA ASN A 35 -3.18 -12.70 -12.06
C ASN A 35 -3.28 -11.88 -13.35
N ILE A 36 -2.32 -12.11 -14.25
CA ILE A 36 -2.31 -11.57 -15.61
C ILE A 36 -2.09 -12.74 -16.57
N ALA A 37 -3.05 -12.97 -17.47
CA ALA A 37 -2.97 -14.06 -18.47
C ALA A 37 -2.61 -15.45 -17.88
N GLY A 38 -3.02 -15.74 -16.64
CA GLY A 38 -2.75 -17.00 -15.94
C GLY A 38 -1.41 -17.06 -15.19
N THR A 39 -0.60 -15.99 -15.23
CA THR A 39 0.58 -15.82 -14.37
C THR A 39 0.16 -15.14 -13.07
N GLN A 40 0.55 -15.72 -11.93
CA GLN A 40 0.27 -15.19 -10.61
C GLN A 40 1.43 -14.34 -10.08
N TYR A 41 1.10 -13.20 -9.49
CA TYR A 41 2.03 -12.25 -8.88
C TYR A 41 1.64 -12.03 -7.42
N ASP A 42 2.44 -12.55 -6.50
CA ASP A 42 2.17 -12.42 -5.06
C ASP A 42 2.33 -10.96 -4.60
N THR A 43 1.45 -10.51 -3.71
CA THR A 43 1.46 -9.17 -3.09
C THR A 43 1.17 -9.31 -1.59
N ASN A 44 2.21 -9.33 -0.76
CA ASN A 44 2.13 -9.68 0.66
C ASN A 44 1.93 -8.48 1.60
N HIS A 45 2.01 -7.24 1.11
CA HIS A 45 1.70 -6.03 1.87
C HIS A 45 0.55 -5.27 1.21
N GLY A 46 -0.25 -4.61 2.05
CA GLY A 46 -1.37 -3.79 1.62
C GLY A 46 -1.32 -2.42 2.26
N TYR A 47 -1.76 -1.42 1.51
CA TYR A 47 -1.75 -0.02 1.89
C TYR A 47 -3.06 0.63 1.47
N LEU A 48 -3.62 1.45 2.36
CA LEU A 48 -4.71 2.38 2.06
C LEU A 48 -4.10 3.76 1.85
N LEU A 49 -4.40 4.37 0.72
CA LEU A 49 -3.90 5.68 0.32
C LEU A 49 -5.01 6.71 0.53
N LEU A 50 -4.73 7.72 1.34
CA LEU A 50 -5.65 8.82 1.66
C LEU A 50 -4.92 10.16 1.50
N ASP A 51 -5.65 11.17 1.05
CA ASP A 51 -5.20 12.57 0.92
C ASP A 51 -4.70 13.16 2.26
N ASP A 52 -3.57 13.89 2.26
CA ASP A 52 -2.98 14.52 3.46
C ASP A 52 -3.68 15.84 3.84
N GLY A 53 -4.58 16.32 2.98
CA GLY A 53 -5.37 17.51 3.17
C GLY A 53 -4.58 18.81 2.93
N PRO A 54 -5.07 19.98 3.38
CA PRO A 54 -6.23 20.20 4.25
C PRO A 54 -7.58 20.09 3.52
N SER A 55 -7.58 19.82 2.22
CA SER A 55 -8.78 19.60 1.42
C SER A 55 -8.70 18.25 0.73
N PHE A 56 -9.50 17.31 1.21
CA PHE A 56 -9.34 15.90 0.90
C PHE A 56 -10.10 15.53 -0.36
N ASN A 57 -9.48 14.79 -1.27
CA ASN A 57 -10.16 14.14 -2.39
C ASN A 57 -11.23 13.17 -1.88
N ASP A 58 -12.38 13.15 -2.56
CA ASP A 58 -13.47 12.22 -2.27
C ASP A 58 -13.24 10.86 -2.95
N GLY A 59 -12.14 10.22 -2.56
CA GLY A 59 -11.68 8.96 -3.14
C GLY A 59 -10.59 8.31 -2.29
N PHE A 60 -10.24 7.08 -2.62
CA PHE A 60 -9.19 6.32 -1.95
C PHE A 60 -8.44 5.42 -2.91
N GLY A 61 -7.20 5.09 -2.55
CA GLY A 61 -6.38 4.09 -3.22
C GLY A 61 -6.18 2.87 -2.35
N LEU A 62 -6.17 1.68 -2.94
CA LEU A 62 -5.68 0.47 -2.30
C LEU A 62 -4.50 -0.08 -3.07
N THR A 63 -3.35 -0.16 -2.42
CA THR A 63 -2.13 -0.66 -3.04
C THR A 63 -1.69 -1.96 -2.42
N PHE A 64 -1.41 -2.95 -3.26
CA PHE A 64 -0.90 -4.25 -2.86
C PHE A 64 0.41 -4.54 -3.56
N VAL A 65 1.48 -4.84 -2.82
CA VAL A 65 2.85 -4.98 -3.34
C VAL A 65 3.55 -6.19 -2.74
N ASN A 66 4.62 -6.64 -3.40
CA ASN A 66 5.48 -7.72 -2.88
C ASN A 66 6.71 -7.23 -2.10
N GLY A 67 6.78 -5.93 -1.84
CA GLY A 67 7.75 -5.29 -0.96
C GLY A 67 7.05 -4.28 -0.06
N VAL A 68 7.75 -3.24 0.36
CA VAL A 68 7.26 -2.24 1.30
C VAL A 68 7.07 -0.89 0.62
N MET A 69 6.01 -0.17 0.99
CA MET A 69 5.80 1.24 0.63
C MET A 69 6.02 2.12 1.85
N ILE A 70 6.56 3.31 1.63
CA ILE A 70 6.64 4.37 2.63
C ILE A 70 6.22 5.69 2.02
N GLU A 71 5.78 6.61 2.88
CA GLU A 71 5.73 8.03 2.56
C GLU A 71 7.16 8.58 2.52
N ASP A 72 7.50 9.29 1.45
CA ASP A 72 8.79 9.96 1.30
C ASP A 72 8.81 11.31 2.03
N ASN A 73 9.94 12.01 1.97
CA ASN A 73 10.12 13.29 2.66
C ASN A 73 9.53 14.52 1.91
N THR A 74 8.91 14.27 0.77
CA THR A 74 8.23 15.24 -0.10
C THR A 74 6.72 15.00 -0.19
N ASN A 75 6.17 14.17 0.70
CA ASN A 75 4.76 13.73 0.72
C ASN A 75 4.36 12.91 -0.53
N GLY A 76 5.32 12.25 -1.16
CA GLY A 76 5.11 11.24 -2.19
C GLY A 76 5.19 9.82 -1.62
N ILE A 77 4.89 8.84 -2.45
CA ILE A 77 5.07 7.42 -2.11
C ILE A 77 6.36 6.93 -2.73
N SER A 78 7.15 6.17 -1.97
CA SER A 78 8.27 5.41 -2.51
C SER A 78 8.18 3.93 -2.19
N LEU A 79 8.66 3.12 -3.12
CA LEU A 79 8.68 1.67 -3.04
C LEU A 79 10.06 1.18 -2.65
N GLN A 80 10.12 0.17 -1.77
CA GLN A 80 11.35 -0.54 -1.50
C GLN A 80 11.89 -1.10 -2.82
N SER A 81 13.15 -0.83 -3.14
CA SER A 81 13.82 -1.21 -4.39
C SER A 81 13.93 -2.72 -4.67
N SER A 82 13.54 -3.57 -3.72
CA SER A 82 13.38 -5.02 -3.92
C SER A 82 11.97 -5.43 -4.33
N THR A 83 11.03 -4.49 -4.39
CA THR A 83 9.70 -4.73 -4.93
C THR A 83 9.84 -5.00 -6.42
N THR A 84 9.08 -5.95 -6.93
CA THR A 84 9.12 -6.35 -8.35
C THR A 84 7.75 -6.31 -9.00
N GLN A 85 6.69 -6.19 -8.19
CA GLN A 85 5.32 -6.06 -8.65
C GLN A 85 4.43 -5.34 -7.65
N GLY A 86 3.33 -4.81 -8.16
CA GLY A 86 2.25 -4.28 -7.35
C GLY A 86 1.01 -3.98 -8.16
N VAL A 87 -0.04 -3.59 -7.46
CA VAL A 87 -1.27 -3.06 -8.04
C VAL A 87 -1.79 -1.95 -7.15
N VAL A 88 -2.20 -0.85 -7.76
CA VAL A 88 -2.93 0.24 -7.11
C VAL A 88 -4.34 0.30 -7.71
N LEU A 89 -5.34 0.32 -6.85
CA LEU A 89 -6.75 0.34 -7.18
C LEU A 89 -7.34 1.67 -6.73
N TRP A 90 -7.77 2.50 -7.67
CA TRP A 90 -8.32 3.82 -7.37
C TRP A 90 -9.84 3.81 -7.44
N VAL A 91 -10.48 4.42 -6.45
CA VAL A 91 -11.93 4.63 -6.41
C VAL A 91 -12.21 6.09 -6.11
N ASN A 92 -12.93 6.74 -7.02
CA ASN A 92 -13.44 8.09 -6.84
C ASN A 92 -14.95 8.04 -6.57
N PHE A 93 -15.39 8.55 -5.42
CA PHE A 93 -16.81 8.68 -5.10
C PHE A 93 -17.42 9.87 -5.82
N SER A 94 -16.68 10.98 -5.87
CA SER A 94 -17.03 12.17 -6.62
C SER A 94 -15.78 13.02 -6.92
N ASN A 95 -15.93 14.02 -7.79
CA ASN A 95 -14.88 15.02 -8.03
C ASN A 95 -14.93 16.18 -7.02
N ALA A 96 -15.60 15.99 -5.88
CA ALA A 96 -15.71 16.99 -4.83
C ALA A 96 -14.62 16.78 -3.77
N GLN A 97 -14.46 17.79 -2.92
CA GLN A 97 -13.60 17.70 -1.74
C GLN A 97 -14.45 17.39 -0.51
N VAL A 98 -13.92 16.53 0.38
CA VAL A 98 -14.49 16.24 1.69
C VAL A 98 -13.67 16.90 2.80
N ASN A 99 -14.22 16.90 4.01
CA ASN A 99 -13.68 17.65 5.14
C ASN A 99 -12.69 16.86 6.02
N SER A 100 -12.47 15.57 5.73
CA SER A 100 -11.55 14.70 6.48
C SER A 100 -11.36 13.34 5.79
N GLU A 101 -10.24 12.68 6.07
CA GLU A 101 -10.02 11.24 5.80
C GLU A 101 -11.14 10.36 6.38
N GLN A 102 -11.69 10.74 7.53
CA GLN A 102 -12.78 10.01 8.17
C GLN A 102 -14.05 9.98 7.30
N ALA A 103 -14.30 11.05 6.54
CA ALA A 103 -15.43 11.11 5.61
C ALA A 103 -15.23 10.19 4.41
N VAL A 104 -14.00 10.08 3.88
CA VAL A 104 -13.64 9.12 2.82
C VAL A 104 -13.85 7.68 3.32
N THR A 105 -13.25 7.35 4.46
CA THR A 105 -13.29 5.96 4.98
C THR A 105 -14.69 5.48 5.36
N TYR A 106 -15.61 6.37 5.75
CA TYR A 106 -17.02 5.99 5.99
C TYR A 106 -17.79 5.58 4.74
N GLN A 107 -17.29 5.92 3.55
CA GLN A 107 -17.88 5.51 2.28
C GLN A 107 -17.40 4.12 1.84
N ILE A 108 -16.33 3.61 2.45
CA ILE A 108 -15.80 2.26 2.21
C ILE A 108 -16.64 1.24 2.98
N THR A 109 -17.76 0.82 2.39
CA THR A 109 -18.73 -0.06 3.04
C THR A 109 -18.51 -1.55 2.72
N ASN A 110 -18.80 -2.40 3.71
CA ASN A 110 -18.75 -3.86 3.54
C ASN A 110 -19.79 -4.36 2.53
N ASN A 111 -19.47 -5.44 1.83
CA ASN A 111 -20.28 -6.07 0.78
C ASN A 111 -20.71 -5.09 -0.31
N THR A 112 -19.77 -4.27 -0.77
CA THR A 112 -20.01 -3.22 -1.78
C THR A 112 -19.06 -3.40 -2.95
N THR A 113 -19.59 -3.18 -4.16
CA THR A 113 -18.80 -3.12 -5.40
C THR A 113 -18.59 -1.67 -5.78
N PHE A 114 -17.33 -1.28 -5.96
CA PHE A 114 -16.91 0.00 -6.48
C PHE A 114 -16.47 -0.12 -7.93
N VAL A 115 -16.65 0.96 -8.69
CA VAL A 115 -16.06 1.09 -10.03
C VAL A 115 -14.65 1.65 -9.86
N LEU A 116 -13.70 1.02 -10.53
CA LEU A 116 -12.31 1.46 -10.53
C LEU A 116 -12.10 2.63 -11.48
N ASP A 117 -11.31 3.60 -11.04
CA ASP A 117 -10.92 4.78 -11.80
C ASP A 117 -9.89 4.46 -12.88
N GLU A 118 -9.72 5.37 -13.84
CA GLU A 118 -8.79 5.22 -14.98
C GLU A 118 -7.33 5.12 -14.54
N GLU A 119 -6.95 5.71 -13.40
CA GLU A 119 -5.58 5.64 -12.86
C GLU A 119 -5.24 4.27 -12.23
N THR A 120 -6.21 3.35 -12.13
CA THR A 120 -5.97 2.00 -11.60
C THR A 120 -4.94 1.25 -12.44
N THR A 121 -3.90 0.76 -11.78
CA THR A 121 -2.69 0.25 -12.45
C THR A 121 -2.15 -1.00 -11.77
N ALA A 122 -1.77 -2.01 -12.56
CA ALA A 122 -0.86 -3.07 -12.14
C ALA A 122 0.52 -2.87 -12.78
N ILE A 123 1.56 -3.16 -12.02
CA ILE A 123 2.96 -3.06 -12.46
C ILE A 123 3.68 -4.37 -12.15
N THR A 124 4.49 -4.84 -13.09
CA THR A 124 5.27 -6.08 -12.98
C THR A 124 6.66 -5.88 -13.57
N ASP A 125 7.58 -6.80 -13.28
CA ASP A 125 8.95 -6.78 -13.78
C ASP A 125 9.67 -5.46 -13.48
N ILE A 126 9.45 -4.88 -12.30
CA ILE A 126 10.20 -3.70 -11.85
C ILE A 126 11.65 -4.14 -11.62
N ILE A 127 12.57 -3.61 -12.42
CA ILE A 127 14.00 -3.95 -12.37
C ILE A 127 14.83 -2.76 -11.88
N ASN A 128 14.46 -1.56 -12.32
CA ASN A 128 15.13 -0.32 -11.97
C ASN A 128 14.20 0.62 -11.22
N TYR A 129 14.83 1.53 -10.49
CA TYR A 129 14.19 2.57 -9.71
C TYR A 129 14.89 3.89 -9.99
N ASP A 130 14.09 4.95 -10.12
CA ASP A 130 14.53 6.34 -10.15
C ASP A 130 14.48 6.94 -8.74
N ASP A 131 15.14 8.10 -8.58
CA ASP A 131 15.18 8.89 -7.35
C ASP A 131 15.48 8.10 -6.06
N VAL A 132 16.36 7.10 -6.19
CA VAL A 132 16.66 6.17 -5.11
C VAL A 132 17.34 6.85 -3.92
N TYR A 133 16.81 6.61 -2.72
CA TYR A 133 17.39 7.04 -1.44
C TYR A 133 17.46 5.88 -0.44
N SER A 134 18.09 6.11 0.71
CA SER A 134 18.21 5.11 1.78
C SER A 134 17.59 5.62 3.07
N TYR A 135 16.69 4.83 3.64
CA TYR A 135 16.05 5.08 4.93
C TYR A 135 16.20 3.83 5.81
N ASN A 136 16.73 3.99 7.03
CA ASN A 136 17.03 2.89 7.95
C ASN A 136 17.83 1.71 7.33
N GLY A 137 18.66 2.00 6.32
CA GLY A 137 19.46 0.99 5.61
C GLY A 137 18.72 0.21 4.53
N ILE A 138 17.46 0.54 4.24
CA ILE A 138 16.66 0.02 3.13
C ILE A 138 16.65 1.07 2.01
N GLN A 139 16.80 0.61 0.76
CA GLN A 139 16.70 1.48 -0.42
C GLN A 139 15.26 1.58 -0.91
N TYR A 140 14.81 2.80 -1.14
CA TYR A 140 13.49 3.16 -1.67
C TYR A 140 13.66 4.06 -2.88
N GLY A 141 12.66 4.08 -3.76
CA GLY A 141 12.57 5.01 -4.89
C GLY A 141 11.30 4.75 -5.68
N ASP A 142 11.23 5.37 -6.85
CA ASP A 142 10.08 5.28 -7.75
C ASP A 142 10.37 4.25 -8.85
N PRO A 143 9.43 3.36 -9.21
CA PRO A 143 9.64 2.43 -10.30
C PRO A 143 10.02 3.17 -11.60
N ASP A 144 11.08 2.72 -12.27
CA ASP A 144 11.42 3.23 -13.60
C ASP A 144 10.44 2.64 -14.63
N ASP A 145 9.43 3.43 -14.97
CA ASP A 145 8.36 3.11 -15.92
C ASP A 145 8.89 2.66 -17.30
N ALA A 146 10.11 3.04 -17.69
CA ALA A 146 10.69 2.61 -18.96
C ALA A 146 11.14 1.15 -18.96
N THR A 147 11.26 0.54 -17.77
CA THR A 147 11.78 -0.83 -17.58
C THR A 147 10.76 -1.80 -17.02
N ALA A 148 9.74 -1.28 -16.33
CA ALA A 148 8.62 -2.08 -15.85
C ALA A 148 7.59 -2.36 -16.94
N ILE A 149 6.72 -3.34 -16.68
CA ILE A 149 5.52 -3.58 -17.49
C ILE A 149 4.31 -3.06 -16.73
N ILE A 150 3.63 -2.09 -17.33
CA ILE A 150 2.51 -1.36 -16.74
C ILE A 150 1.21 -1.74 -17.47
N TYR A 151 0.18 -2.02 -16.67
CA TYR A 151 -1.18 -2.33 -17.10
C TYR A 151 -2.14 -1.36 -16.42
N GLU A 152 -2.49 -0.29 -17.14
CA GLU A 152 -3.37 0.77 -16.65
C GLU A 152 -4.76 0.65 -17.30
N VAL A 153 -5.80 0.83 -16.49
CA VAL A 153 -7.19 0.90 -16.97
C VAL A 153 -7.32 1.96 -18.05
N GLY A 154 -6.88 3.19 -17.73
CA GLY A 154 -6.95 4.37 -18.57
C GLY A 154 -8.33 4.67 -19.15
N ALA A 155 -8.37 5.58 -20.12
CA ALA A 155 -9.63 6.17 -20.60
C ALA A 155 -10.65 5.18 -21.21
N THR A 156 -10.24 3.96 -21.56
CA THR A 156 -11.10 2.97 -22.23
C THR A 156 -11.31 1.68 -21.44
N GLY A 157 -10.53 1.46 -20.38
CA GLY A 157 -10.68 0.31 -19.50
C GLY A 157 -11.91 0.43 -18.60
N ASN A 158 -12.19 -0.65 -17.89
CA ASN A 158 -13.20 -0.70 -16.84
C ASN A 158 -12.74 -1.72 -15.79
N GLY A 159 -13.06 -1.46 -14.54
CA GLY A 159 -12.75 -2.35 -13.44
C GLY A 159 -13.74 -2.26 -12.30
N THR A 160 -13.74 -3.31 -11.47
CA THR A 160 -14.53 -3.38 -10.25
C THR A 160 -13.67 -3.82 -9.08
N LEU A 161 -13.94 -3.24 -7.91
CA LEU A 161 -13.42 -3.64 -6.60
C LEU A 161 -14.59 -4.08 -5.72
N ASP A 162 -14.61 -5.35 -5.34
CA ASP A 162 -15.58 -5.92 -4.41
C ASP A 162 -14.98 -5.95 -3.00
N ILE A 163 -15.46 -5.08 -2.12
CA ILE A 163 -15.10 -5.10 -0.70
C ILE A 163 -16.05 -6.02 0.05
N ILE A 164 -15.54 -7.13 0.57
CA ILE A 164 -16.29 -8.09 1.38
C ILE A 164 -16.32 -7.61 2.84
N SER A 165 -15.16 -7.26 3.38
CA SER A 165 -15.03 -6.68 4.72
C SER A 165 -13.91 -5.65 4.78
N PHE A 166 -14.13 -4.59 5.54
CA PHE A 166 -13.20 -3.49 5.75
C PHE A 166 -13.30 -3.00 7.19
N THR A 167 -12.15 -2.73 7.79
CA THR A 167 -12.03 -2.02 9.07
C THR A 167 -10.86 -1.06 8.97
N VAL A 168 -10.98 0.11 9.59
CA VAL A 168 -9.91 1.11 9.62
C VAL A 168 -9.83 1.73 11.01
N ASP A 169 -8.61 2.02 11.45
CA ASP A 169 -8.31 2.81 12.62
C ASP A 169 -7.32 3.92 12.23
N LEU A 170 -7.86 5.12 12.03
CA LEU A 170 -7.08 6.31 11.68
C LEU A 170 -6.14 6.76 12.81
N THR A 171 -6.35 6.30 14.05
CA THR A 171 -5.47 6.64 15.18
C THR A 171 -4.20 5.81 15.15
N THR A 172 -4.32 4.51 14.88
CA THR A 172 -3.18 3.60 14.77
C THR A 172 -2.64 3.51 13.35
N ARG A 173 -3.29 4.16 12.36
CA ARG A 173 -2.90 4.17 10.94
C ARG A 173 -2.85 2.78 10.32
N THR A 174 -3.79 1.92 10.72
CA THR A 174 -3.88 0.54 10.23
C THR A 174 -5.33 0.12 9.98
N GLY A 175 -5.50 -1.02 9.32
CA GLY A 175 -6.81 -1.63 9.13
C GLY A 175 -6.74 -3.07 8.65
N THR A 176 -7.90 -3.60 8.24
CA THR A 176 -8.01 -4.91 7.59
C THR A 176 -8.98 -4.83 6.42
N ILE A 177 -8.70 -5.58 5.38
CA ILE A 177 -9.55 -5.69 4.20
C ILE A 177 -9.61 -7.12 3.71
N ASN A 178 -10.78 -7.50 3.20
CA ASN A 178 -10.99 -8.66 2.35
C ASN A 178 -11.69 -8.18 1.09
N CYS A 179 -11.01 -8.26 -0.04
CA CYS A 179 -11.53 -7.77 -1.30
C CYS A 179 -11.11 -8.66 -2.47
N ASN A 180 -11.90 -8.57 -3.54
CA ASN A 180 -11.54 -9.06 -4.86
C ASN A 180 -11.60 -7.89 -5.83
N TYR A 181 -10.79 -7.93 -6.88
CA TYR A 181 -10.83 -6.91 -7.92
C TYR A 181 -10.59 -7.52 -9.29
N THR A 182 -11.13 -6.87 -10.29
CA THR A 182 -10.88 -7.17 -11.69
C THR A 182 -10.87 -5.89 -12.49
N PHE A 183 -9.93 -5.75 -13.43
CA PHE A 183 -9.95 -4.66 -14.40
C PHE A 183 -9.36 -5.10 -15.73
N VAL A 184 -9.64 -4.31 -16.75
CA VAL A 184 -9.10 -4.50 -18.10
C VAL A 184 -8.26 -3.28 -18.46
N ASP A 185 -7.01 -3.52 -18.85
CA ASP A 185 -6.11 -2.45 -19.28
C ASP A 185 -6.50 -1.90 -20.67
N ASN A 186 -5.87 -0.80 -21.08
CA ASN A 186 -6.06 -0.20 -22.41
C ASN A 186 -5.73 -1.14 -23.60
N ASN A 187 -5.07 -2.28 -23.36
CA ASN A 187 -4.70 -3.27 -24.37
C ASN A 187 -5.60 -4.52 -24.35
N ASN A 188 -6.70 -4.50 -23.58
CA ASN A 188 -7.63 -5.62 -23.37
C ASN A 188 -7.06 -6.82 -22.58
N THR A 189 -6.02 -6.59 -21.79
CA THR A 189 -5.50 -7.55 -20.82
C THR A 189 -6.36 -7.51 -19.57
N THR A 190 -6.87 -8.66 -19.13
CA THR A 190 -7.61 -8.76 -17.87
C THR A 190 -6.67 -9.04 -16.70
N ILE A 191 -6.80 -8.22 -15.66
CA ILE A 191 -6.12 -8.38 -14.38
C ILE A 191 -7.19 -8.74 -13.35
N THR A 192 -6.95 -9.80 -12.58
CA THR A 192 -7.83 -10.20 -11.47
C THR A 192 -7.01 -10.48 -10.23
N GLY A 193 -7.45 -10.05 -9.06
CA GLY A 193 -6.75 -10.36 -7.83
C GLY A 193 -7.65 -10.33 -6.60
N ALA A 194 -7.04 -10.70 -5.48
CA ALA A 194 -7.67 -10.67 -4.19
C ALA A 194 -6.66 -10.30 -3.11
N PHE A 195 -7.12 -9.60 -2.08
CA PHE A 195 -6.35 -9.32 -0.89
C PHE A 195 -7.20 -9.54 0.35
N ASN A 196 -6.69 -10.35 1.27
CA ASN A 196 -7.25 -10.60 2.58
C ASN A 196 -6.15 -10.47 3.63
N GLY A 197 -6.24 -9.43 4.46
CA GLY A 197 -5.25 -9.19 5.50
C GLY A 197 -5.28 -7.78 6.05
N SER A 198 -4.22 -7.45 6.79
CA SER A 198 -3.98 -6.12 7.32
C SER A 198 -3.41 -5.18 6.25
N PHE A 199 -3.64 -3.88 6.43
CA PHE A 199 -3.00 -2.82 5.67
C PHE A 199 -2.54 -1.68 6.60
N ASP A 200 -1.54 -0.93 6.15
CA ASP A 200 -1.16 0.37 6.72
C ASP A 200 -1.84 1.51 5.96
N ILE A 201 -1.93 2.69 6.58
CA ILE A 201 -2.46 3.88 5.92
C ILE A 201 -1.31 4.84 5.63
N ILE A 202 -1.07 5.09 4.35
CA ILE A 202 -0.11 6.08 3.86
C ILE A 202 -0.88 7.33 3.46
N ASN A 203 -0.39 8.49 3.91
CA ASN A 203 -0.86 9.76 3.38
C ASN A 203 -0.14 10.00 2.06
N GLU A 204 -0.92 10.19 1.01
CA GLU A 204 -0.46 10.54 -0.32
C GLU A 204 -1.39 11.65 -0.78
N PHE A 205 -0.89 12.66 -1.49
CA PHE A 205 -1.58 13.89 -1.98
C PHE A 205 -1.51 15.11 -1.05
#